data_AF-A0A9P6QRP7-F1
#
_entry.id   AF-A0A9P6QRP7-F1
#
_cell.length_a   1.000
_cell.length_b   1.000
_cell.length_c   1.000
_cell.angle_alpha   90.00
_cell.angle_beta   90.00
_cell.angle_gamma   90.00
#
_symmetry.space_group_name_H-M   'P 1'
#
loop_
_entity.id
_entity.type
_entity.pdbx_description
1 polymer ?
#
loop_
_entity_poly.entity_id
_entity_poly.type
_entity_poly.pdbx_seq_one_letter_code
_entity_poly.pdbx_strand_id
1 'polypeptide(L)'
;MTIHPQQNIDIAPCSALENYDELLTSLDISKSKKASSPSGREVSLNAFLENIPRPTIKTEFPRSQQRIERTNQLVYCITLLLPDASSLSSPDHNQPLNEAEATWLAEVKNDPMEQHRLQWIATRMVEAFIQDAVKDSTTIAEIVSLGPILEKEHFRKLLSSLIVEFDESRLLDVDILQGLVQLVQSSSPGFLVSDDLVKML
;
A
#
# COMPACT_ATOMS: atom_id res chain seq x y z
N MET A 1 69.09 4.23 0.13
CA MET A 1 69.18 5.69 -0.13
C MET A 1 68.07 5.98 -1.12
N THR A 2 66.98 6.66 -0.79
CA THR A 2 66.83 7.84 0.07
C THR A 2 65.44 7.85 0.70
N ILE A 3 65.35 8.42 1.90
CA ILE A 3 64.28 8.32 2.89
C ILE A 3 63.65 9.73 3.07
N HIS A 4 62.30 9.76 3.19
CA HIS A 4 61.42 10.80 3.79
C HIS A 4 61.30 12.21 3.15
N PRO A 5 60.22 13.00 3.44
CA PRO A 5 59.27 12.84 4.55
C PRO A 5 57.76 12.86 4.27
N GLN A 6 57.06 12.41 5.32
CA GLN A 6 55.64 12.56 5.61
C GLN A 6 55.22 14.02 5.72
N GLN A 7 53.98 14.32 5.29
CA GLN A 7 53.24 15.48 5.78
C GLN A 7 52.10 15.01 6.67
N ASN A 8 52.24 15.39 7.93
CA ASN A 8 51.31 15.28 9.04
C ASN A 8 50.28 16.41 8.90
N ILE A 9 48.99 16.11 8.86
CA ILE A 9 47.93 17.12 9.00
C ILE A 9 47.11 16.72 10.23
N ASP A 10 47.47 17.34 11.35
CA ASP A 10 46.63 17.46 12.54
C ASP A 10 45.36 18.24 12.16
N ILE A 11 44.19 17.60 12.30
CA ILE A 11 42.92 18.30 12.38
C ILE A 11 42.32 17.96 13.74
N ALA A 12 42.35 18.96 14.62
CA ALA A 12 41.74 18.96 15.93
C ALA A 12 40.21 18.71 15.87
N PRO A 13 39.60 18.19 16.94
CA PRO A 13 38.19 17.85 16.97
C PRO A 13 37.31 19.11 17.12
N CYS A 14 36.46 19.40 16.14
CA CYS A 14 35.42 20.42 16.27
C CYS A 14 34.22 19.86 17.03
N SER A 15 34.17 20.19 18.32
CA SER A 15 32.98 20.19 19.16
C SER A 15 31.91 21.13 18.60
N ALA A 16 30.77 20.59 18.19
CA ALA A 16 29.54 21.34 17.94
C ALA A 16 28.32 20.47 18.34
N LEU A 17 28.24 20.17 19.64
CA LEU A 17 27.00 19.80 20.31
C LEU A 17 26.62 21.02 21.14
N GLU A 18 25.69 21.84 20.65
CA GLU A 18 24.96 22.87 21.44
C GLU A 18 24.11 23.70 20.46
N ASN A 19 22.87 23.28 20.18
CA ASN A 19 21.68 24.16 20.11
C ASN A 19 20.43 23.40 19.66
N TYR A 20 19.84 22.60 20.56
CA TYR A 20 18.48 22.06 20.38
C TYR A 20 17.44 22.74 21.28
N ASP A 21 17.82 23.77 22.04
CA ASP A 21 16.93 24.48 22.97
C ASP A 21 16.15 25.66 22.37
N GLU A 22 16.39 26.03 21.09
CA GLU A 22 15.76 27.22 20.48
C GLU A 22 14.50 26.93 19.65
N LEU A 23 14.08 25.66 19.52
CA LEU A 23 12.83 25.28 18.82
C LEU A 23 11.65 24.97 19.76
N LEU A 24 11.85 25.02 21.08
CA LEU A 24 10.78 24.78 22.08
C LEU A 24 10.13 26.07 22.60
N THR A 25 10.49 27.24 22.08
CA THR A 25 9.98 28.55 22.54
C THR A 25 8.96 29.16 21.57
N SER A 26 8.00 28.37 21.09
CA SER A 26 6.81 28.90 20.41
C SER A 26 5.51 28.21 20.80
N LEU A 27 5.41 27.75 22.06
CA LEU A 27 4.16 27.30 22.67
C LEU A 27 3.70 28.35 23.69
N ASP A 28 3.07 29.39 23.18
CA ASP A 28 2.42 30.42 23.98
C ASP A 28 1.10 29.86 24.56
N ILE A 29 1.14 29.48 25.84
CA ILE A 29 -0.02 29.03 26.62
C ILE A 29 -0.58 30.23 27.38
N SER A 30 -1.81 30.62 27.05
CA SER A 30 -2.66 31.52 27.83
C SER A 30 -4.11 31.25 27.41
N LYS A 31 -5.12 30.96 28.25
CA LYS A 31 -5.38 31.19 29.67
C LYS A 31 -6.41 30.16 30.19
N SER A 32 -6.30 29.83 31.47
CA SER A 32 -7.25 29.05 32.28
C SER A 32 -8.57 29.78 32.53
N LYS A 33 -9.73 29.08 32.49
CA LYS A 33 -10.65 29.03 33.66
C LYS A 33 -11.75 27.95 33.60
N LYS A 34 -11.85 27.28 34.77
CA LYS A 34 -12.98 26.59 35.43
C LYS A 34 -13.18 25.08 35.18
N ALA A 35 -12.90 24.34 36.25
CA ALA A 35 -13.14 22.92 36.43
C ALA A 35 -14.62 22.57 36.57
N SER A 36 -14.99 21.43 36.00
CA SER A 36 -16.16 20.60 36.32
C SER A 36 -15.77 19.13 36.03
N SER A 37 -16.26 18.22 36.85
CA SER A 37 -15.88 16.82 37.10
C SER A 37 -15.64 15.85 35.91
N PRO A 38 -15.01 14.68 36.16
CA PRO A 38 -14.49 13.79 35.14
C PRO A 38 -15.60 12.92 34.53
N SER A 39 -15.84 13.10 33.23
CA SER A 39 -16.57 12.14 32.41
C SER A 39 -15.66 11.71 31.27
N GLY A 40 -15.67 10.42 30.96
CA GLY A 40 -14.67 9.71 30.16
C GLY A 40 -14.23 10.44 28.90
N ARG A 41 -12.91 10.60 28.75
CA ARG A 41 -12.32 10.98 27.46
C ARG A 41 -12.49 9.80 26.51
N GLU A 42 -13.52 9.85 25.69
CA GLU A 42 -13.47 9.19 24.39
C GLU A 42 -12.26 9.78 23.64
N VAL A 43 -11.24 8.93 23.47
CA VAL A 43 -10.13 9.19 22.57
C VAL A 43 -10.75 9.28 21.18
N SER A 44 -10.83 10.48 20.63
CA SER A 44 -11.31 10.70 19.27
C SER A 44 -10.32 10.03 18.31
N LEU A 45 -10.70 8.86 17.79
CA LEU A 45 -10.01 8.12 16.73
C LEU A 45 -10.12 8.80 15.35
N ASN A 46 -10.48 10.08 15.30
CA ASN A 46 -10.71 10.81 14.05
C ASN A 46 -9.42 11.29 13.37
N ALA A 47 -8.24 10.96 13.91
CA ALA A 47 -6.96 11.31 13.30
C ALA A 47 -6.69 10.57 11.95
N PHE A 48 -7.46 9.53 11.63
CA PHE A 48 -7.27 8.71 10.43
C PHE A 48 -8.51 8.59 9.52
N LEU A 49 -9.48 9.49 9.65
CA LEU A 49 -10.76 9.41 8.91
C LEU A 49 -11.05 10.64 8.05
N GLU A 50 -10.03 11.33 7.55
CA GLU A 50 -10.22 12.01 6.27
C GLU A 50 -10.14 10.94 5.18
N ASN A 51 -11.32 10.49 4.77
CA ASN A 51 -11.54 9.67 3.59
C ASN A 51 -10.94 10.43 2.41
N ILE A 52 -9.65 10.19 2.11
CA ILE A 52 -9.02 10.71 0.90
C ILE A 52 -9.92 10.22 -0.24
N PRO A 53 -10.56 11.13 -1.00
CA PRO A 53 -11.45 10.72 -2.08
C PRO A 53 -10.70 9.72 -2.94
N ARG A 54 -11.22 8.49 -3.03
CA ARG A 54 -10.63 7.45 -3.88
C ARG A 54 -10.41 8.10 -5.25
N PRO A 55 -9.18 8.14 -5.78
CA PRO A 55 -8.92 8.78 -7.06
C PRO A 55 -9.92 8.25 -8.08
N THR A 56 -10.76 9.14 -8.63
CA THR A 56 -11.61 8.79 -9.77
C THR A 56 -10.69 8.67 -10.97
N ILE A 57 -9.99 7.55 -11.07
CA ILE A 57 -9.06 7.32 -12.16
C ILE A 57 -9.93 7.01 -13.37
N LYS A 58 -10.16 8.02 -14.21
CA LYS A 58 -10.60 7.82 -15.59
C LYS A 58 -9.46 7.15 -16.34
N THR A 59 -9.23 5.86 -16.12
CA THR A 59 -8.34 5.08 -16.97
C THR A 59 -9.10 4.75 -18.23
N GLU A 60 -8.52 5.08 -19.39
CA GLU A 60 -9.04 4.58 -20.66
C GLU A 60 -8.97 3.05 -20.65
N PHE A 61 -10.01 2.40 -21.17
CA PHE A 61 -10.01 0.95 -21.29
C PHE A 61 -9.00 0.51 -22.36
N PRO A 62 -8.17 -0.50 -22.07
CA PRO A 62 -7.35 -1.09 -23.10
C PRO A 62 -8.26 -1.74 -24.14
N ARG A 63 -7.96 -1.54 -25.42
CA ARG A 63 -8.52 -2.40 -26.47
C ARG A 63 -8.08 -3.84 -26.22
N SER A 64 -8.82 -4.81 -26.75
CA SER A 64 -8.40 -6.22 -26.67
C SER A 64 -6.95 -6.38 -27.14
N GLN A 65 -6.17 -7.13 -26.36
CA GLN A 65 -4.72 -7.36 -26.56
C GLN A 65 -3.83 -6.11 -26.49
N GLN A 66 -4.36 -4.93 -26.17
CA GLN A 66 -3.56 -3.75 -25.95
C GLN A 66 -2.71 -3.92 -24.67
N ARG A 67 -1.53 -3.27 -24.69
CA ARG A 67 -0.65 -3.20 -23.54
C ARG A 67 -1.37 -2.50 -22.38
N ILE A 68 -1.29 -3.10 -21.20
CA ILE A 68 -1.67 -2.45 -19.95
C ILE A 68 -0.53 -1.55 -19.52
N GLU A 69 -0.80 -0.27 -19.34
CA GLU A 69 0.24 0.74 -19.06
C GLU A 69 0.47 0.95 -17.57
N ARG A 70 -0.55 0.69 -16.74
CA ARG A 70 -0.52 0.98 -15.31
C ARG A 70 -1.21 -0.10 -14.48
N THR A 71 -0.70 -0.33 -13.28
CA THR A 71 -1.23 -1.33 -12.32
C THR A 71 -2.68 -1.05 -11.96
N ASN A 72 -3.03 0.22 -11.73
CA ASN A 72 -4.42 0.61 -11.44
C ASN A 72 -5.40 0.32 -12.58
N GLN A 73 -4.97 0.44 -13.85
CA GLN A 73 -5.76 0.06 -15.02
C GLN A 73 -6.04 -1.45 -15.00
N LEU A 74 -5.02 -2.26 -14.66
CA LEU A 74 -5.17 -3.71 -14.52
C LEU A 74 -6.17 -4.07 -13.42
N VAL A 75 -6.00 -3.48 -12.23
CA VAL A 75 -6.90 -3.69 -11.07
C VAL A 75 -8.33 -3.39 -11.46
N TYR A 76 -8.54 -2.24 -12.10
CA TYR A 76 -9.87 -1.81 -12.50
C TYR A 76 -10.49 -2.72 -13.55
N CYS A 77 -9.74 -3.12 -14.59
CA CYS A 77 -10.20 -4.05 -15.62
C CYS A 77 -10.62 -5.40 -15.03
N ILE A 78 -9.80 -5.97 -14.13
CA ILE A 78 -10.12 -7.27 -13.52
C ILE A 78 -11.28 -7.13 -12.54
N THR A 79 -11.35 -6.04 -11.76
CA THR A 79 -12.47 -5.79 -10.84
C THR A 79 -13.81 -5.76 -11.57
N LEU A 80 -13.89 -5.17 -12.76
CA LEU A 80 -15.12 -5.18 -13.58
C LEU A 80 -15.55 -6.59 -14.03
N LEU A 81 -14.60 -7.52 -14.15
CA LEU A 81 -14.85 -8.90 -14.54
C LEU A 81 -15.27 -9.79 -13.36
N LEU A 82 -15.05 -9.36 -12.11
CA LEU A 82 -15.43 -10.13 -10.93
C LEU A 82 -16.97 -10.21 -10.79
N PRO A 83 -17.54 -11.38 -10.46
CA PRO A 83 -18.98 -11.53 -10.22
C PRO A 83 -19.53 -10.60 -9.14
N ASP A 84 -18.69 -10.30 -8.14
CA ASP A 84 -19.02 -9.48 -6.97
C ASP A 84 -18.49 -8.05 -7.07
N ALA A 85 -18.28 -7.52 -8.28
CA ALA A 85 -17.82 -6.14 -8.49
C ALA A 85 -18.65 -5.08 -7.74
N SER A 86 -19.94 -5.39 -7.50
CA SER A 86 -20.86 -4.56 -6.70
C SER A 86 -20.54 -4.56 -5.19
N SER A 87 -19.80 -5.55 -4.68
CA SER A 87 -19.46 -5.71 -3.25
C SER A 87 -18.03 -5.32 -2.90
N LEU A 88 -17.11 -5.30 -3.87
CA LEU A 88 -15.69 -4.94 -3.68
C LEU A 88 -15.43 -3.42 -3.78
N SER A 89 -16.50 -2.65 -3.87
CA SER A 89 -16.47 -1.24 -4.14
C SER A 89 -17.19 -0.49 -3.02
N SER A 90 -16.59 0.62 -2.58
CA SER A 90 -16.95 1.37 -1.37
C SER A 90 -18.41 1.89 -1.41
N PRO A 91 -18.97 2.47 -0.32
CA PRO A 91 -20.41 2.68 -0.15
C PRO A 91 -21.07 3.74 -1.07
N ASP A 92 -20.40 4.17 -2.14
CA ASP A 92 -20.93 5.05 -3.19
C ASP A 92 -21.55 4.29 -4.38
N HIS A 93 -21.53 2.95 -4.36
CA HIS A 93 -21.96 2.12 -5.48
C HIS A 93 -23.47 1.85 -5.52
N ASN A 94 -24.20 2.85 -6.02
CA ASN A 94 -25.38 2.64 -6.87
C ASN A 94 -25.20 3.30 -8.25
N GLN A 95 -23.97 3.69 -8.61
CA GLN A 95 -23.74 4.27 -9.92
C GLN A 95 -23.73 3.16 -10.97
N PRO A 96 -24.64 3.21 -11.97
CA PRO A 96 -24.66 2.23 -13.05
C PRO A 96 -23.36 2.32 -13.86
N LEU A 97 -22.93 1.18 -14.40
CA LEU A 97 -21.84 1.12 -15.37
C LEU A 97 -22.08 2.15 -16.48
N ASN A 98 -21.07 2.92 -16.82
CA ASN A 98 -21.15 3.81 -17.96
C ASN A 98 -21.15 3.01 -19.28
N GLU A 99 -21.54 3.65 -20.38
CA GLU A 99 -21.68 2.96 -21.67
C GLU A 99 -20.37 2.32 -22.16
N ALA A 100 -19.24 2.97 -21.91
CA ALA A 100 -17.92 2.46 -22.30
C ALA A 100 -17.50 1.25 -21.45
N GLU A 101 -17.71 1.30 -20.14
CA GLU A 101 -17.53 0.18 -19.20
C GLU A 101 -18.37 -1.02 -19.60
N ALA A 102 -19.66 -0.80 -19.89
CA ALA A 102 -20.59 -1.86 -20.27
C ALA A 102 -20.19 -2.49 -21.61
N THR A 103 -19.77 -1.69 -22.58
CA THR A 103 -19.31 -2.16 -23.90
C THR A 103 -18.03 -2.98 -23.76
N TRP A 104 -17.03 -2.45 -23.06
CA TRP A 104 -15.77 -3.15 -22.81
C TRP A 104 -15.98 -4.45 -22.05
N LEU A 105 -16.80 -4.44 -21.00
CA LEU A 105 -17.11 -5.62 -20.21
C LEU A 105 -17.81 -6.69 -21.07
N ALA A 106 -18.72 -6.30 -21.97
CA ALA A 106 -19.38 -7.23 -22.88
C ALA A 106 -18.39 -7.86 -23.87
N GLU A 107 -17.40 -7.10 -24.36
CA GLU A 107 -16.36 -7.63 -25.24
C GLU A 107 -15.46 -8.64 -24.51
N VAL A 108 -14.89 -8.25 -23.36
CA VAL A 108 -13.90 -9.06 -22.63
C VAL A 108 -14.54 -10.26 -21.93
N LYS A 109 -15.77 -10.13 -21.43
CA LYS A 109 -16.49 -11.25 -20.79
C LYS A 109 -16.75 -12.41 -21.76
N ASN A 110 -16.83 -12.13 -23.06
CA ASN A 110 -16.98 -13.15 -24.10
C ASN A 110 -15.64 -13.64 -24.66
N ASP A 111 -14.51 -13.11 -24.19
CA ASP A 111 -13.16 -13.51 -24.59
C ASP A 111 -12.41 -14.16 -23.40
N PRO A 112 -12.43 -15.49 -23.27
CA PRO A 112 -11.74 -16.17 -22.17
C PRO A 112 -10.21 -16.03 -22.25
N MET A 113 -9.65 -15.81 -23.44
CA MET A 113 -8.22 -15.61 -23.62
C MET A 113 -7.80 -14.25 -23.04
N GLU A 114 -8.59 -13.21 -23.27
CA GLU A 114 -8.33 -11.89 -22.71
C GLU A 114 -8.51 -11.86 -21.18
N GLN A 115 -9.54 -12.52 -20.65
CA GLN A 115 -9.71 -12.69 -19.20
C GLN A 115 -8.51 -13.39 -18.57
N HIS A 116 -8.06 -14.49 -19.17
CA HIS A 116 -6.89 -15.21 -18.71
C HIS A 116 -5.62 -14.36 -18.82
N ARG A 117 -5.46 -13.59 -19.90
CA ARG A 117 -4.32 -12.68 -20.09
C ARG A 117 -4.23 -11.64 -18.97
N LEU A 118 -5.35 -11.00 -18.62
CA LEU A 118 -5.38 -9.99 -17.55
C LEU A 118 -4.99 -10.61 -16.20
N GLN A 119 -5.59 -11.75 -15.83
CA GLN A 119 -5.23 -12.47 -14.62
C GLN A 119 -3.76 -12.90 -14.61
N TRP A 120 -3.26 -13.41 -15.74
CA TRP A 120 -1.87 -13.81 -15.90
C TRP A 120 -0.91 -12.65 -15.68
N ILE A 121 -1.21 -11.45 -16.20
CA ILE A 121 -0.40 -10.25 -15.95
C ILE A 121 -0.37 -9.93 -14.45
N ALA A 122 -1.51 -9.92 -13.76
CA ALA A 122 -1.56 -9.63 -12.32
C ALA A 122 -0.72 -10.63 -11.51
N THR A 123 -0.84 -11.92 -11.82
CA THR A 123 -0.02 -12.98 -11.23
C THR A 123 1.47 -12.79 -11.49
N ARG A 124 1.85 -12.45 -12.74
CA ARG A 124 3.27 -12.19 -13.08
C ARG A 124 3.85 -11.03 -12.29
N MET A 125 3.08 -9.96 -12.08
CA MET A 125 3.53 -8.81 -11.29
C MET A 125 3.81 -9.19 -9.84
N VAL A 126 2.91 -9.97 -9.22
CA VAL A 126 3.11 -10.48 -7.85
C VAL A 126 4.33 -11.40 -7.77
N GLU A 127 4.52 -12.29 -8.74
CA GLU A 127 5.69 -13.18 -8.72
C GLU A 127 7.00 -12.41 -8.91
N ALA A 128 7.03 -11.40 -9.78
CA ALA A 128 8.18 -10.54 -9.95
C ALA A 128 8.50 -9.79 -8.66
N PHE A 129 7.49 -9.25 -7.98
CA PHE A 129 7.62 -8.60 -6.68
C PHE A 129 8.20 -9.52 -5.60
N ILE A 130 7.69 -10.75 -5.49
CA ILE A 130 8.17 -11.73 -4.50
C ILE A 130 9.66 -12.07 -4.71
N GLN A 131 10.10 -12.09 -5.97
CA GLN A 131 11.49 -12.36 -6.32
C GLN A 131 12.42 -11.14 -6.13
N ASP A 132 11.86 -9.94 -5.97
CA ASP A 132 12.64 -8.73 -5.77
C ASP A 132 13.15 -8.63 -4.33
N ALA A 133 14.47 -8.43 -4.21
CA ALA A 133 15.14 -8.26 -2.93
C ALA A 133 15.00 -6.84 -2.38
N VAL A 134 14.67 -5.86 -3.23
CA VAL A 134 14.54 -4.45 -2.82
C VAL A 134 13.15 -3.99 -3.18
N LYS A 135 12.36 -3.69 -2.15
CA LYS A 135 10.98 -3.25 -2.33
C LYS A 135 10.85 -1.83 -1.82
N ASP A 136 10.50 -0.93 -2.73
CA ASP A 136 10.19 0.45 -2.37
C ASP A 136 8.69 0.62 -2.07
N SER A 137 8.35 1.71 -1.39
CA SER A 137 6.98 2.02 -0.99
C SER A 137 5.99 2.12 -2.15
N THR A 138 6.44 2.60 -3.32
CA THR A 138 5.59 2.72 -4.51
C THR A 138 5.27 1.33 -5.06
N THR A 139 6.28 0.49 -5.17
CA THR A 139 6.14 -0.90 -5.63
C THR A 139 5.26 -1.72 -4.68
N ILE A 140 5.41 -1.55 -3.36
CA ILE A 140 4.55 -2.19 -2.36
C ILE A 140 3.09 -1.76 -2.55
N ALA A 141 2.82 -0.45 -2.64
CA ALA A 141 1.47 0.07 -2.80
C ALA A 141 0.80 -0.44 -4.10
N GLU A 142 1.55 -0.52 -5.20
CA GLU A 142 1.04 -1.05 -6.46
C GLU A 142 0.67 -2.52 -6.35
N ILE A 143 1.55 -3.36 -5.79
CA ILE A 143 1.32 -4.81 -5.72
C ILE A 143 0.22 -5.15 -4.72
N VAL A 144 0.16 -4.46 -3.59
CA VAL A 144 -0.91 -4.61 -2.61
C VAL A 144 -2.28 -4.28 -3.20
N SER A 145 -2.35 -3.31 -4.13
CA SER A 145 -3.60 -2.99 -4.83
C SER A 145 -4.16 -4.13 -5.69
N LEU A 146 -3.33 -5.12 -6.04
CA LEU A 146 -3.77 -6.35 -6.72
C LEU A 146 -4.44 -7.33 -5.75
N GLY A 147 -4.23 -7.22 -4.43
CA GLY A 147 -4.77 -8.13 -3.41
C GLY A 147 -6.22 -8.60 -3.63
N PRO A 148 -7.20 -7.70 -3.82
CA PRO A 148 -8.62 -8.06 -4.00
C PRO A 148 -8.92 -8.92 -5.24
N ILE A 149 -8.08 -8.83 -6.27
CA ILE A 149 -8.31 -9.46 -7.57
C ILE A 149 -7.48 -10.73 -7.77
N LEU A 150 -6.63 -11.09 -6.80
CA LEU A 150 -5.80 -12.27 -6.87
C LEU A 150 -6.58 -13.52 -6.50
N GLU A 151 -6.23 -14.64 -7.14
CA GLU A 151 -6.64 -15.95 -6.67
C GLU A 151 -5.98 -16.27 -5.32
N LYS A 152 -6.65 -17.12 -4.54
CA LYS A 152 -6.24 -17.48 -3.18
C LYS A 152 -4.75 -17.86 -3.11
N GLU A 153 -4.25 -18.71 -4.00
CA GLU A 153 -2.85 -19.12 -3.98
C GLU A 153 -1.88 -17.94 -4.09
N HIS A 154 -2.10 -17.03 -5.04
CA HIS A 154 -1.23 -15.89 -5.29
C HIS A 154 -1.35 -14.83 -4.19
N PHE A 155 -2.57 -14.60 -3.68
CA PHE A 155 -2.80 -13.77 -2.50
C PHE A 155 -2.01 -14.30 -1.29
N ARG A 156 -2.08 -15.61 -1.03
CA ARG A 156 -1.35 -16.25 0.09
C ARG A 156 0.16 -16.11 -0.04
N LYS A 157 0.70 -16.26 -1.24
CA LYS A 157 2.13 -16.08 -1.51
C LYS A 157 2.55 -14.64 -1.25
N LEU A 158 1.80 -13.67 -1.74
CA LEU A 158 2.05 -12.24 -1.51
C LEU A 158 2.02 -11.90 -0.01
N LEU A 159 0.96 -12.30 0.69
CA LEU A 159 0.81 -12.09 2.13
C LEU A 159 1.99 -12.70 2.91
N SER A 160 2.34 -13.95 2.60
CA SER A 160 3.45 -14.63 3.28
C SER A 160 4.79 -13.94 3.01
N SER A 161 5.02 -13.44 1.79
CA SER A 161 6.23 -12.70 1.44
C SER A 161 6.37 -11.42 2.27
N LEU A 162 5.29 -10.65 2.39
CA LEU A 162 5.31 -9.41 3.17
C LEU A 162 5.43 -9.67 4.68
N ILE A 163 4.86 -10.76 5.20
CA ILE A 163 5.05 -11.16 6.62
C ILE A 163 6.51 -11.52 6.88
N VAL A 164 7.14 -12.30 6.00
CA VAL A 164 8.56 -12.66 6.13
C VAL A 164 9.44 -11.42 6.08
N GLU A 165 9.17 -10.52 5.13
CA GLU A 165 9.93 -9.28 5.00
C GLU A 165 9.76 -8.35 6.21
N PHE A 166 8.56 -8.31 6.79
CA PHE A 166 8.31 -7.60 8.05
C PHE A 166 9.09 -8.22 9.23
N ASP A 167 9.09 -9.55 9.36
CA ASP A 167 9.79 -10.27 10.44
C ASP A 167 11.32 -10.15 10.32
N GLU A 168 11.85 -10.12 9.09
CA GLU A 168 13.29 -9.96 8.81
C GLU A 168 13.76 -8.50 8.90
N SER A 169 12.83 -7.53 8.93
CA SER A 169 13.15 -6.11 8.98
C SER A 169 13.76 -5.72 10.33
N ARG A 170 14.96 -5.12 10.29
CA ARG A 170 15.69 -4.70 11.51
C ARG A 170 15.04 -3.54 12.24
N LEU A 171 14.27 -2.73 11.53
CA LEU A 171 13.49 -1.61 12.03
C LEU A 171 12.05 -1.79 11.55
N LEU A 172 11.12 -1.12 12.21
CA LEU A 172 9.74 -1.11 11.76
C LEU A 172 9.65 -0.44 10.38
N ASP A 173 9.46 -1.25 9.34
CA ASP A 173 9.18 -0.76 8.00
C ASP A 173 7.69 -0.41 7.89
N VAL A 174 7.40 0.89 7.84
CA VAL A 174 6.04 1.42 7.83
C VAL A 174 5.32 1.10 6.52
N ASP A 175 6.05 1.03 5.41
CA ASP A 175 5.48 0.77 4.09
C ASP A 175 5.05 -0.70 3.99
N ILE A 176 5.87 -1.63 4.48
CA ILE A 176 5.53 -3.05 4.59
C ILE A 176 4.35 -3.26 5.54
N LEU A 177 4.37 -2.62 6.72
CA LEU A 177 3.26 -2.71 7.69
C LEU A 177 1.95 -2.20 7.09
N GLN A 178 1.99 -1.06 6.41
CA GLN A 178 0.82 -0.50 5.74
C GLN A 178 0.32 -1.43 4.63
N GLY A 179 1.22 -2.02 3.84
CA GLY A 179 0.88 -3.02 2.82
C GLY A 179 0.20 -4.26 3.41
N LEU A 180 0.71 -4.78 4.54
CA LEU A 180 0.11 -5.90 5.27
C LEU A 180 -1.31 -5.58 5.75
N VAL A 181 -1.49 -4.43 6.40
CA VAL A 181 -2.81 -3.98 6.87
C VAL A 181 -3.80 -3.91 5.70
N GLN A 182 -3.39 -3.33 4.58
CA GLN A 182 -4.24 -3.22 3.38
C GLN A 182 -4.60 -4.59 2.80
N LEU A 183 -3.66 -5.54 2.69
CA LEU A 183 -3.95 -6.89 2.19
C LEU A 183 -4.91 -7.66 3.09
N VAL A 184 -4.73 -7.55 4.41
CA VAL A 184 -5.60 -8.20 5.39
C VAL A 184 -7.01 -7.63 5.29
N GLN A 185 -7.15 -6.31 5.20
CA GLN A 185 -8.44 -5.64 5.05
C GLN A 185 -9.13 -5.97 3.71
N SER A 186 -8.34 -6.19 2.65
CA SER A 186 -8.86 -6.48 1.33
C SER A 186 -9.07 -7.98 1.05
N SER A 187 -8.88 -8.83 2.05
CA SER A 187 -8.94 -10.28 1.89
C SER A 187 -10.36 -10.77 1.64
N SER A 188 -10.52 -11.61 0.62
CA SER A 188 -11.74 -12.41 0.44
C SER A 188 -11.95 -13.40 1.60
N PRO A 189 -13.20 -13.75 1.94
CA PRO A 189 -13.49 -14.74 2.97
C PRO A 189 -12.75 -16.06 2.73
N GLY A 190 -12.10 -16.60 3.76
CA GLY A 190 -11.36 -17.87 3.69
C GLY A 190 -9.97 -17.79 3.04
N PHE A 191 -9.48 -16.59 2.72
CA PHE A 191 -8.09 -16.38 2.25
C PHE A 191 -7.13 -16.21 3.44
N LEU A 192 -7.56 -15.61 4.55
CA LEU A 192 -6.81 -15.59 5.82
C LEU A 192 -6.97 -16.90 6.60
N VAL A 193 -5.93 -17.29 7.31
CA VAL A 193 -5.91 -18.39 8.27
C VAL A 193 -5.48 -17.88 9.65
N SER A 194 -5.85 -18.58 10.71
CA SER A 194 -5.63 -18.10 12.10
C SER A 194 -4.17 -17.78 12.42
N ASP A 195 -3.23 -18.47 11.79
CA ASP A 195 -1.78 -18.30 11.98
C ASP A 195 -1.25 -16.97 11.41
N ASP A 196 -1.93 -16.38 10.41
CA ASP A 196 -1.46 -15.13 9.81
C ASP A 196 -1.50 -13.98 10.81
N LEU A 197 -2.59 -13.89 11.58
CA LEU A 197 -2.77 -12.84 12.58
C LEU A 197 -1.76 -12.97 13.72
N VAL A 198 -1.37 -14.20 14.08
CA VAL A 198 -0.35 -14.45 15.10
C VAL A 198 1.02 -14.00 14.63
N LYS A 199 1.36 -14.25 13.36
CA LYS A 199 2.63 -13.84 12.76
C LYS A 199 2.77 -12.33 12.56
N MET A 200 1.67 -11.58 12.63
CA MET A 200 1.67 -10.11 12.50
C MET A 200 1.67 -9.38 13.85
N LEU A 201 1.58 -10.09 14.98
CA LEU A 201 1.57 -9.53 16.35
C LEU A 201 2.91 -9.71 17.05
#